data_AF-A0A2D6RDR5-F1
#
_entry.id   AF-A0A2D6RDR5-F1
#
_cell.length_a   1.000
_cell.length_b   1.000
_cell.length_c   1.000
_cell.angle_alpha   90.00
_cell.angle_beta   90.00
_cell.angle_gamma   90.00
#
_symmetry.space_group_name_H-M   'P 1'
#
loop_
_entity.id
_entity.type
_entity.pdbx_description
1 polymer ?
#
loop_
_entity_poly.entity_id
_entity_poly.type
_entity_poly.pdbx_seq_one_letter_code
_entity_poly.pdbx_strand_id
1 'polypeptide(L)'
;MTKPILQLMSLLVMLQITTVNAAEQLYSSQPSAMPELAKKGTYTVGVQTTEIVNKNAFNHQDYNGSYERKLTVEVWYPTNAKTGAKTNTATKNKATYKAVTRTHQPFEVAGQAFRDVKPLALKNDETKFPFVVLSHGYTGHRTLMFYLAEHLASHGYVVASIDHTDSTTAEIDVTKAPMAGFISTLIHRSRDQQFTLDYFRSSASPISKITDFDHAS
;
A
#
# COMPACT_ATOMS: atom_id res chain seq x y z
N MET A 1 68.85 -31.40 -17.36
CA MET A 1 68.50 -31.35 -15.92
C MET A 1 67.70 -30.09 -15.67
N THR A 2 66.37 -30.21 -15.71
CA THR A 2 65.39 -29.13 -15.59
C THR A 2 64.95 -28.98 -14.13
N LYS A 3 65.05 -27.77 -13.56
CA LYS A 3 64.50 -27.43 -12.23
C LYS A 3 63.06 -26.93 -12.41
N PRO A 4 62.08 -27.35 -11.57
CA PRO A 4 60.74 -26.81 -11.64
C PRO A 4 60.66 -25.49 -10.84
N ILE A 5 60.02 -24.48 -11.45
CA ILE A 5 59.68 -23.20 -10.83
C ILE A 5 58.36 -23.39 -10.09
N LEU A 6 58.36 -23.19 -8.78
CA LEU A 6 57.18 -23.23 -7.93
C LEU A 6 56.46 -21.87 -8.02
N GLN A 7 55.33 -21.82 -8.74
CA GLN A 7 54.48 -20.62 -8.77
C GLN A 7 53.66 -20.54 -7.48
N LEU A 8 53.91 -19.49 -6.69
CA LEU A 8 53.15 -19.14 -5.51
C LEU A 8 51.90 -18.36 -5.95
N MET A 9 50.72 -18.99 -5.98
CA MET A 9 49.44 -18.28 -6.18
C MET A 9 49.01 -17.63 -4.86
N SER A 10 49.10 -16.31 -4.79
CA SER A 10 48.50 -15.50 -3.71
C SER A 10 47.00 -15.36 -3.95
N LEU A 11 46.18 -16.00 -3.11
CA LEU A 11 44.72 -15.92 -3.17
C LEU A 11 44.25 -14.66 -2.42
N LEU A 12 43.88 -13.62 -3.15
CA LEU A 12 43.28 -12.40 -2.60
C LEU A 12 41.78 -12.65 -2.36
N VAL A 13 41.38 -12.86 -1.10
CA VAL A 13 39.97 -13.01 -0.72
C VAL A 13 39.35 -11.62 -0.62
N MET A 14 38.60 -11.22 -1.64
CA MET A 14 37.73 -10.02 -1.60
C MET A 14 36.51 -10.33 -0.74
N LEU A 15 36.45 -9.73 0.46
CA LEU A 15 35.27 -9.78 1.32
C LEU A 15 34.17 -8.90 0.70
N GLN A 16 33.27 -9.49 -0.08
CA GLN A 16 32.09 -8.79 -0.57
C GLN A 16 31.12 -8.56 0.59
N ILE A 17 31.09 -7.32 1.11
CA ILE A 17 30.02 -6.87 2.00
C ILE A 17 28.76 -6.77 1.15
N THR A 18 27.93 -7.80 1.19
CA THR A 18 26.57 -7.74 0.63
C THR A 18 25.71 -6.96 1.62
N THR A 19 25.40 -5.72 1.30
CA THR A 19 24.34 -4.98 2.01
C THR A 19 23.02 -5.65 1.68
N VAL A 20 22.48 -6.44 2.61
CA VAL A 20 21.12 -6.96 2.50
C VAL A 20 20.18 -5.76 2.65
N ASN A 21 19.63 -5.27 1.53
CA ASN A 21 18.56 -4.27 1.55
C ASN A 21 17.29 -4.92 2.09
N ALA A 22 17.13 -4.91 3.41
CA ALA A 22 15.88 -5.25 4.07
C ALA A 22 14.93 -4.05 4.06
N ALA A 23 13.62 -4.31 4.07
CA ALA A 23 12.62 -3.26 4.21
C ALA A 23 12.86 -2.45 5.50
N GLU A 24 12.85 -1.12 5.39
CA GLU A 24 13.15 -0.23 6.50
C GLU A 24 12.00 -0.24 7.53
N GLN A 25 12.33 -0.37 8.81
CA GLN A 25 11.37 -0.29 9.90
C GLN A 25 11.33 1.16 10.42
N LEU A 26 10.41 1.97 9.90
CA LEU A 26 10.32 3.39 10.25
C LEU A 26 9.72 3.66 11.63
N TYR A 27 8.86 2.77 12.14
CA TYR A 27 8.15 2.97 13.41
C TYR A 27 8.70 2.07 14.52
N SER A 28 9.14 2.72 15.60
CA SER A 28 9.65 2.08 16.81
C SER A 28 8.58 1.94 17.90
N SER A 29 8.96 1.43 19.07
CA SER A 29 8.09 1.34 20.24
C SER A 29 7.59 2.73 20.65
N GLN A 30 6.26 2.90 20.66
CA GLN A 30 5.61 4.12 21.09
C GLN A 30 5.87 4.39 22.59
N PRO A 31 6.09 5.66 23.02
CA PRO A 31 6.25 6.00 24.43
C PRO A 31 5.03 5.61 25.28
N SER A 32 5.22 5.41 26.58
CA SER A 32 4.12 5.05 27.50
C SER A 32 3.07 6.17 27.67
N ALA A 33 3.44 7.43 27.41
CA ALA A 33 2.59 8.61 27.59
C ALA A 33 1.73 8.99 26.36
N MET A 34 1.53 8.06 25.41
CA MET A 34 0.73 8.33 24.21
C MET A 34 -0.77 8.47 24.52
N PRO A 35 -1.51 9.32 23.78
CA PRO A 35 -2.96 9.40 23.88
C PRO A 35 -3.61 8.02 23.70
N GLU A 36 -4.77 7.81 24.33
CA GLU A 36 -5.48 6.53 24.29
C GLU A 36 -5.72 6.03 22.86
N LEU A 37 -6.13 6.93 21.96
CA LEU A 37 -6.42 6.64 20.56
C LEU A 37 -5.17 6.43 19.68
N ALA A 38 -3.96 6.64 20.21
CA ALA A 38 -2.74 6.32 19.46
C ALA A 38 -2.34 4.83 19.57
N LYS A 39 -2.97 4.09 20.51
CA LYS A 39 -2.74 2.65 20.64
C LYS A 39 -3.34 1.90 19.45
N LYS A 40 -2.72 0.79 19.07
CA LYS A 40 -3.28 -0.09 18.05
C LYS A 40 -4.59 -0.70 18.55
N GLY A 41 -5.56 -0.88 17.65
CA GLY A 41 -6.82 -1.53 17.95
C GLY A 41 -6.69 -3.05 18.07
N THR A 42 -7.84 -3.71 18.27
CA THR A 42 -7.93 -5.14 18.62
C THR A 42 -7.80 -6.08 17.43
N TYR A 43 -8.03 -5.62 16.21
CA TYR A 43 -8.00 -6.46 15.02
C TYR A 43 -6.58 -6.63 14.47
N THR A 44 -6.26 -7.86 14.04
CA THR A 44 -5.15 -8.06 13.10
C THR A 44 -5.53 -7.47 11.75
N VAL A 45 -4.55 -6.94 11.03
CA VAL A 45 -4.76 -6.26 9.74
C VAL A 45 -4.23 -7.12 8.60
N GLY A 46 -5.07 -7.33 7.59
CA GLY A 46 -4.69 -7.82 6.27
C GLY A 46 -4.56 -6.66 5.30
N VAL A 47 -3.80 -6.85 4.23
CA VAL A 47 -3.68 -5.88 3.14
C VAL A 47 -3.54 -6.58 1.80
N GLN A 48 -4.21 -6.06 0.77
CA GLN A 48 -4.09 -6.52 -0.61
C GLN A 48 -4.03 -5.32 -1.57
N THR A 49 -3.42 -5.51 -2.73
CA THR A 49 -3.46 -4.54 -3.83
C THR A 49 -4.50 -4.99 -4.85
N THR A 50 -5.27 -4.05 -5.40
CA THR A 50 -6.22 -4.30 -6.48
C THR A 50 -6.18 -3.17 -7.50
N GLU A 51 -6.46 -3.50 -8.76
CA GLU A 51 -6.60 -2.50 -9.82
C GLU A 51 -8.08 -2.32 -10.15
N ILE A 52 -8.52 -1.07 -10.26
CA ILE A 52 -9.88 -0.70 -10.63
C ILE A 52 -9.84 0.22 -11.84
N VAL A 53 -10.84 0.13 -12.72
CA VAL A 53 -10.85 0.87 -13.99
C VAL A 53 -12.15 1.64 -14.14
N ASN A 54 -12.07 2.97 -14.11
CA ASN A 54 -13.17 3.84 -14.46
C ASN A 54 -13.22 3.99 -15.98
N LYS A 55 -14.15 3.28 -16.63
CA LYS A 55 -14.28 3.26 -18.10
C LYS A 55 -14.78 4.57 -18.70
N ASN A 56 -15.40 5.43 -17.88
CA ASN A 56 -16.07 6.64 -18.32
C ASN A 56 -15.48 7.89 -17.62
N ALA A 57 -14.18 7.90 -17.35
CA ALA A 57 -13.53 9.05 -16.72
C ALA A 57 -13.47 10.23 -17.71
N PHE A 58 -13.78 11.44 -17.24
CA PHE A 58 -13.78 12.64 -18.07
C PHE A 58 -12.40 12.92 -18.67
N ASN A 59 -12.30 13.13 -19.98
CA ASN A 59 -11.02 13.47 -20.60
C ASN A 59 -10.67 14.94 -20.35
N HIS A 60 -9.60 15.19 -19.60
CA HIS A 60 -9.16 16.53 -19.23
C HIS A 60 -8.22 17.18 -20.26
N GLN A 61 -7.77 16.41 -21.26
CA GLN A 61 -6.81 16.89 -22.26
C GLN A 61 -7.50 17.65 -23.39
N ASP A 62 -8.66 17.16 -23.83
CA ASP A 62 -9.49 17.75 -24.90
C ASP A 62 -10.82 18.31 -24.37
N TYR A 63 -11.10 18.16 -23.08
CA TYR A 63 -12.35 18.53 -22.41
C TYR A 63 -13.59 17.92 -23.07
N ASN A 64 -13.43 16.81 -23.78
CA ASN A 64 -14.49 16.16 -24.55
C ASN A 64 -14.41 14.63 -24.42
N GLY A 65 -15.56 13.99 -24.28
CA GLY A 65 -15.64 12.54 -24.17
C GLY A 65 -15.04 11.99 -22.88
N SER A 66 -14.74 10.68 -22.92
CA SER A 66 -14.27 9.92 -21.78
C SER A 66 -13.18 8.94 -22.17
N TYR A 67 -12.39 8.50 -21.20
CA TYR A 67 -11.35 7.50 -21.37
C TYR A 67 -11.34 6.51 -20.20
N GLU A 68 -10.65 5.38 -20.38
CA GLU A 68 -10.41 4.44 -19.29
C GLU A 68 -9.30 4.96 -18.37
N ARG A 69 -9.66 5.26 -17.12
CA ARG A 69 -8.73 5.67 -16.07
C ARG A 69 -8.51 4.52 -15.09
N LYS A 70 -7.27 4.03 -15.02
CA LYS A 70 -6.88 2.90 -14.17
C LYS A 70 -6.30 3.40 -12.85
N LEU A 71 -6.80 2.89 -11.73
CA LEU A 71 -6.34 3.24 -10.40
C LEU A 71 -5.82 1.98 -9.70
N THR A 72 -4.63 2.05 -9.14
CA THR A 72 -4.10 1.02 -8.25
C THR A 72 -4.49 1.37 -6.83
N VAL A 73 -5.16 0.44 -6.14
CA VAL A 73 -5.70 0.66 -4.80
C VAL A 73 -5.09 -0.34 -3.82
N GLU A 74 -4.61 0.18 -2.71
CA GLU A 74 -4.15 -0.62 -1.58
C GLU A 74 -5.28 -0.68 -0.54
N VAL A 75 -5.71 -1.87 -0.15
CA VAL A 75 -6.85 -2.07 0.75
C VAL A 75 -6.41 -2.77 2.02
N TRP A 76 -6.56 -2.10 3.17
CA TRP A 76 -6.34 -2.64 4.50
C TRP A 76 -7.66 -2.99 5.16
N TYR A 77 -7.71 -4.11 5.87
CA TYR A 77 -8.96 -4.63 6.44
C TYR A 77 -8.72 -5.51 7.67
N PRO A 78 -9.72 -5.65 8.57
CA PRO A 78 -9.65 -6.60 9.67
C PRO A 78 -9.54 -8.05 9.18
N THR A 79 -8.74 -8.86 9.86
CA THR A 79 -8.56 -10.29 9.58
C THR A 79 -8.40 -11.10 10.87
N ASN A 80 -8.77 -12.38 10.81
CA ASN A 80 -8.50 -13.38 11.84
C ASN A 80 -7.14 -14.08 11.66
N ALA A 81 -6.29 -13.62 10.74
CA ALA A 81 -4.93 -14.13 10.63
C ALA A 81 -4.21 -13.96 11.99
N LYS A 82 -4.09 -15.04 12.75
CA LYS A 82 -3.26 -15.07 13.96
C LYS A 82 -1.81 -15.14 13.52
N THR A 83 -0.93 -14.47 14.26
CA THR A 83 0.47 -14.85 14.36
C THR A 83 0.52 -16.33 14.81
N GLY A 84 0.55 -17.28 13.87
CA GLY A 84 0.66 -18.71 14.17
C GLY A 84 -0.61 -19.56 14.04
N ALA A 85 -1.47 -19.34 13.04
CA ALA A 85 -2.27 -20.46 12.54
C ALA A 85 -1.32 -21.50 11.92
N LYS A 86 -1.53 -22.79 12.21
CA LYS A 86 -0.68 -23.95 11.87
C LYS A 86 -0.54 -24.26 10.36
N THR A 87 -0.34 -23.23 9.55
CA THR A 87 0.18 -23.28 8.19
C THR A 87 1.51 -22.53 8.25
N ASN A 88 2.63 -23.19 7.95
CA ASN A 88 4.01 -22.69 8.06
C ASN A 88 4.37 -21.42 7.23
N THR A 89 3.38 -20.64 6.80
CA THR A 89 3.49 -19.47 5.92
C THR A 89 2.87 -18.19 6.49
N ALA A 90 1.96 -18.25 7.47
CA ALA A 90 1.23 -17.07 7.95
C ALA A 90 2.08 -16.13 8.84
N THR A 91 3.14 -16.63 9.48
CA THR A 91 4.07 -15.79 10.26
C THR A 91 5.11 -15.07 9.38
N LYS A 92 5.21 -15.38 8.08
CA LYS A 92 6.24 -14.84 7.19
C LYS A 92 5.77 -13.83 6.14
N ASN A 93 4.46 -13.63 5.94
CA ASN A 93 3.98 -12.71 4.90
C ASN A 93 3.59 -11.33 5.44
N LYS A 94 4.50 -10.69 6.19
CA LYS A 94 4.33 -9.28 6.55
C LYS A 94 4.39 -8.43 5.29
N ALA A 95 3.48 -7.48 5.19
CA ALA A 95 3.46 -6.54 4.09
C ALA A 95 4.69 -5.65 4.14
N THR A 96 5.32 -5.48 2.98
CA THR A 96 6.24 -4.38 2.73
C THR A 96 5.60 -3.45 1.69
N TYR A 97 6.05 -2.21 1.69
CA TYR A 97 5.53 -1.15 0.83
C TYR A 97 6.67 -0.55 0.03
N LYS A 98 6.61 -0.74 -1.29
CA LYS A 98 7.63 -0.28 -2.23
C LYS A 98 7.16 1.00 -2.92
N ALA A 99 8.05 1.97 -3.01
CA ALA A 99 7.81 3.21 -3.72
C ALA A 99 9.15 3.81 -4.18
N VAL A 100 9.11 5.01 -4.74
CA VAL A 100 10.29 5.77 -5.14
C VAL A 100 10.29 7.14 -4.47
N THR A 101 11.49 7.65 -4.18
CA THR A 101 11.67 9.03 -3.72
C THR A 101 11.33 10.01 -4.84
N ARG A 102 11.28 11.31 -4.52
CA ARG A 102 11.16 12.39 -5.52
C ARG A 102 12.32 12.44 -6.54
N THR A 103 13.44 11.78 -6.24
CA THR A 103 14.59 11.60 -7.14
C THR A 103 14.58 10.22 -7.82
N HIS A 104 13.42 9.55 -7.82
CA HIS A 104 13.17 8.21 -8.38
C HIS A 104 14.07 7.09 -7.83
N GLN A 105 14.59 7.25 -6.61
CA GLN A 105 15.33 6.17 -5.96
C GLN A 105 14.36 5.20 -5.29
N PRO A 106 14.45 3.89 -5.56
CA PRO A 106 13.55 2.92 -4.94
C PRO A 106 13.81 2.81 -3.45
N PHE A 107 12.74 2.64 -2.68
CA PHE A 107 12.80 2.30 -1.26
C PHE A 107 11.70 1.30 -0.90
N GLU A 108 11.87 0.63 0.23
CA GLU A 108 10.93 -0.36 0.74
C GLU A 108 10.78 -0.21 2.25
N VAL A 109 9.54 -0.14 2.74
CA VAL A 109 9.22 0.03 4.16
C VAL A 109 8.46 -1.18 4.68
N ALA A 110 8.79 -1.63 5.88
CA ALA A 110 8.11 -2.72 6.55
C ALA A 110 6.80 -2.26 7.22
N GLY A 111 5.71 -2.98 6.93
CA GLY A 111 4.40 -2.82 7.57
C GLY A 111 4.14 -3.84 8.68
N GLN A 112 3.02 -3.66 9.40
CA GLN A 112 2.54 -4.64 10.37
C GLN A 112 1.37 -5.47 9.85
N ALA A 113 0.74 -5.08 8.73
CA ALA A 113 -0.29 -5.86 8.08
C ALA A 113 0.27 -7.16 7.46
N PHE A 114 -0.61 -8.13 7.25
CA PHE A 114 -0.30 -9.37 6.55
C PHE A 114 -0.78 -9.28 5.10
N ARG A 115 0.12 -9.60 4.17
CA ARG A 115 -0.13 -9.50 2.74
C ARG A 115 -1.03 -10.65 2.26
N ASP A 116 -2.06 -10.31 1.50
CA ASP A 116 -2.98 -11.21 0.77
C ASP A 116 -3.63 -12.31 1.63
N VAL A 117 -3.89 -11.99 2.91
CA VAL A 117 -4.65 -12.87 3.82
C VAL A 117 -6.15 -12.63 3.68
N LYS A 118 -6.96 -13.65 3.98
CA LYS A 118 -8.42 -13.51 3.88
C LYS A 118 -8.96 -12.45 4.85
N PRO A 119 -9.93 -11.61 4.45
CA PRO A 119 -10.63 -10.72 5.38
C PRO A 119 -11.37 -11.49 6.48
N LEU A 120 -11.74 -10.80 7.55
CA LEU A 120 -12.54 -11.36 8.62
C LEU A 120 -13.86 -11.92 8.07
N ALA A 121 -14.17 -13.18 8.33
CA ALA A 121 -15.46 -13.73 7.94
C ALA A 121 -16.50 -13.30 8.98
N LEU A 122 -17.39 -12.37 8.58
CA LEU A 122 -18.51 -11.96 9.41
C LEU A 122 -19.65 -12.98 9.32
N LYS A 123 -20.34 -13.20 10.43
CA LYS A 123 -21.64 -13.88 10.44
C LYS A 123 -22.75 -12.90 10.05
N ASN A 124 -23.93 -13.41 9.68
CA ASN A 124 -25.04 -12.61 9.16
C ASN A 124 -25.55 -11.53 10.15
N ASP A 125 -25.30 -11.71 11.44
CA ASP A 125 -25.69 -10.86 12.56
C ASP A 125 -24.57 -9.94 13.07
N GLU A 126 -23.35 -10.08 12.55
CA GLU A 126 -22.22 -9.24 12.96
C GLU A 126 -22.20 -7.91 12.20
N THR A 127 -21.89 -6.82 12.91
CA THR A 127 -21.79 -5.48 12.33
C THR A 127 -20.63 -5.42 11.34
N LYS A 128 -20.91 -4.89 10.14
CA LYS A 128 -19.90 -4.63 9.12
C LYS A 128 -19.03 -3.42 9.48
N PHE A 129 -17.87 -3.33 8.85
CA PHE A 129 -16.88 -2.29 9.15
C PHE A 129 -17.06 -1.05 8.26
N PRO A 130 -17.03 0.18 8.80
CA PRO A 130 -17.07 1.40 8.01
C PRO A 130 -15.93 1.45 6.99
N PHE A 131 -16.22 2.03 5.82
CA PHE A 131 -15.27 2.20 4.72
C PHE A 131 -14.60 3.58 4.75
N VAL A 132 -13.29 3.63 4.58
CA VAL A 132 -12.51 4.88 4.51
C VAL A 132 -11.74 4.94 3.21
N VAL A 133 -11.85 6.05 2.48
CA VAL A 133 -11.00 6.32 1.32
C VAL A 133 -9.84 7.23 1.72
N LEU A 134 -8.61 6.76 1.57
CA LEU A 134 -7.40 7.56 1.76
C LEU A 134 -6.88 8.09 0.43
N SER A 135 -6.54 9.37 0.40
CA SER A 135 -6.01 10.05 -0.78
C SER A 135 -4.76 10.83 -0.39
N HIS A 136 -3.65 10.51 -1.07
CA HIS A 136 -2.36 11.15 -0.80
C HIS A 136 -2.29 12.58 -1.38
N GLY A 137 -1.31 13.36 -0.90
CA GLY A 137 -0.99 14.67 -1.47
C GLY A 137 -0.49 14.58 -2.93
N TYR A 138 -0.47 15.69 -3.67
CA TYR A 138 0.14 15.72 -5.02
C TYR A 138 1.59 15.22 -4.96
N THR A 139 1.99 14.40 -5.94
CA THR A 139 3.29 13.66 -5.96
C THR A 139 3.47 12.64 -4.83
N GLY A 140 2.38 12.03 -4.35
CA GLY A 140 2.38 10.96 -3.34
C GLY A 140 2.23 9.56 -3.94
N HIS A 141 1.85 8.58 -3.12
CA HIS A 141 1.54 7.21 -3.55
C HIS A 141 0.62 6.53 -2.52
N ARG A 142 -0.07 5.46 -2.91
CA ARG A 142 -1.12 4.79 -2.12
C ARG A 142 -0.63 4.27 -0.78
N THR A 143 0.64 3.88 -0.65
CA THR A 143 1.21 3.37 0.60
C THR A 143 1.85 4.44 1.49
N LEU A 144 1.80 5.73 1.12
CA LEU A 144 2.45 6.82 1.86
C LEU A 144 1.92 6.94 3.30
N MET A 145 0.65 6.63 3.50
CA MET A 145 -0.04 6.69 4.80
C MET A 145 -0.37 5.31 5.35
N PHE A 146 0.43 4.28 5.03
CA PHE A 146 0.16 2.90 5.45
C PHE A 146 -0.02 2.77 6.96
N TYR A 147 0.73 3.54 7.77
CA TYR A 147 0.63 3.51 9.23
C TYR A 147 -0.77 3.91 9.71
N LEU A 148 -1.38 4.92 9.07
CA LEU A 148 -2.72 5.38 9.36
C LEU A 148 -3.74 4.34 8.91
N ALA A 149 -3.56 3.78 7.71
CA ALA A 149 -4.44 2.75 7.19
C ALA A 149 -4.44 1.47 8.05
N GLU A 150 -3.26 1.01 8.47
CA GLU A 150 -3.12 -0.12 9.39
C GLU A 150 -3.71 0.20 10.77
N HIS A 151 -3.52 1.42 11.26
CA HIS A 151 -4.08 1.84 12.54
C HIS A 151 -5.61 1.85 12.50
N LEU A 152 -6.23 2.47 11.49
CA LEU A 152 -7.67 2.47 11.30
C LEU A 152 -8.20 1.04 11.12
N ALA A 153 -7.57 0.23 10.27
CA ALA A 153 -7.99 -1.16 10.07
C ALA A 153 -7.92 -1.99 11.36
N SER A 154 -6.93 -1.74 12.23
CA SER A 154 -6.86 -2.39 13.54
C SER A 154 -8.01 -2.00 14.48
N HIS A 155 -8.69 -0.88 14.23
CA HIS A 155 -9.88 -0.43 14.96
C HIS A 155 -11.20 -0.85 14.31
N GLY A 156 -11.16 -1.65 13.23
CA GLY A 156 -12.38 -2.13 12.58
C GLY A 156 -12.85 -1.21 11.45
N TYR A 157 -11.93 -0.65 10.67
CA TYR A 157 -12.25 0.05 9.42
C TYR A 157 -11.75 -0.76 8.22
N VAL A 158 -12.45 -0.68 7.10
CA VAL A 158 -11.89 -1.09 5.81
C VAL A 158 -11.37 0.17 5.13
N VAL A 159 -10.08 0.19 4.79
CA VAL A 159 -9.40 1.40 4.29
C VAL A 159 -8.86 1.16 2.90
N ALA A 160 -9.25 1.99 1.93
CA ALA A 160 -8.76 1.94 0.55
C ALA A 160 -7.94 3.19 0.23
N SER A 161 -6.65 3.04 -0.08
CA SER A 161 -5.78 4.13 -0.51
C SER A 161 -5.46 4.04 -1.99
N ILE A 162 -5.50 5.18 -2.68
CA ILE A 162 -5.51 5.23 -4.15
C ILE A 162 -4.19 5.79 -4.68
N ASP A 163 -3.59 5.12 -5.67
CA ASP A 163 -2.65 5.76 -6.60
C ASP A 163 -3.48 6.47 -7.67
N HIS A 164 -3.55 7.79 -7.56
CA HIS A 164 -4.24 8.61 -8.56
C HIS A 164 -3.37 8.70 -9.81
N THR A 165 -3.84 8.16 -10.95
CA THR A 165 -3.14 8.25 -12.24
C THR A 165 -2.73 9.69 -12.54
N ASP A 166 -1.54 9.88 -13.11
CA ASP A 166 -0.93 11.18 -13.40
C ASP A 166 -0.55 11.99 -12.15
N SER A 167 -0.64 11.44 -10.94
CA SER A 167 -0.42 12.17 -9.68
C SER A 167 0.53 11.46 -8.71
N THR A 168 1.15 10.34 -9.11
CA THR A 168 2.05 9.59 -8.24
C THR A 168 3.50 10.08 -8.31
N THR A 169 4.28 9.81 -7.26
CA THR A 169 5.73 10.08 -7.25
C THR A 169 6.46 9.33 -8.37
N ALA A 170 5.98 8.15 -8.77
CA ALA A 170 6.60 7.34 -9.81
C ALA A 170 6.35 7.87 -11.24
N GLU A 171 5.25 8.60 -11.45
CA GLU A 171 4.88 9.17 -12.74
C GLU A 171 5.47 10.57 -12.96
N ILE A 172 5.70 11.33 -11.89
CA ILE A 172 6.08 12.75 -11.96
C ILE A 172 7.57 12.95 -11.67
N ASP A 173 8.31 13.36 -12.70
CA ASP A 173 9.64 13.93 -12.54
C ASP A 173 9.55 15.37 -12.03
N VAL A 174 9.61 15.53 -10.71
CA VAL A 174 9.52 16.85 -10.08
C VAL A 174 10.71 17.77 -10.38
N THR A 175 11.81 17.23 -10.92
CA THR A 175 12.99 18.02 -11.29
C THR A 175 12.86 18.62 -12.68
N LYS A 176 12.28 17.87 -13.63
CA LYS A 176 12.11 18.30 -15.02
C LYS A 176 10.75 18.90 -15.30
N ALA A 177 9.70 18.40 -14.67
CA ALA A 177 8.31 18.78 -14.92
C ALA A 177 7.49 18.82 -13.60
N PRO A 178 7.79 19.76 -12.69
CA PRO A 178 7.18 19.81 -11.35
C PRO A 178 5.65 19.96 -11.32
N MET A 179 5.05 20.43 -12.42
CA MET A 179 3.60 20.63 -12.56
C MET A 179 2.92 19.56 -13.44
N ALA A 180 3.64 18.52 -13.87
CA ALA A 180 3.07 17.45 -14.68
C ALA A 180 1.90 16.77 -13.95
N GLY A 181 0.77 16.62 -14.63
CA GLY A 181 -0.41 15.97 -14.06
C GLY A 181 -1.16 16.77 -12.98
N PHE A 182 -0.75 18.01 -12.68
CA PHE A 182 -1.43 18.84 -11.67
C PHE A 182 -2.89 19.15 -12.05
N ILE A 183 -3.18 19.47 -13.31
CA ILE A 183 -4.57 19.69 -13.77
C ILE A 183 -5.38 18.39 -13.73
N SER A 184 -4.79 17.26 -14.16
CA SER A 184 -5.40 15.93 -14.01
C SER A 184 -5.79 15.68 -12.55
N THR A 185 -4.87 15.97 -11.62
CA THR A 185 -5.09 15.84 -10.18
C THR A 185 -6.31 16.61 -9.69
N LEU A 186 -6.41 17.90 -10.02
CA LEU A 186 -7.50 18.76 -9.56
C LEU A 186 -8.86 18.29 -10.08
N ILE A 187 -8.90 17.79 -11.32
CA ILE A 187 -10.13 17.32 -11.95
C ILE A 187 -10.51 15.93 -11.44
N HIS A 188 -9.56 15.01 -11.34
CA HIS A 188 -9.87 13.60 -11.13
C HIS A 188 -9.90 13.16 -9.68
N ARG A 189 -9.22 13.83 -8.76
CA ARG A 189 -9.01 13.27 -7.40
C ARG A 189 -10.31 12.97 -6.65
N SER A 190 -11.26 13.91 -6.63
CA SER A 190 -12.57 13.66 -6.00
C SER A 190 -13.40 12.62 -6.75
N ARG A 191 -13.27 12.55 -8.08
CA ARG A 191 -13.93 11.54 -8.92
C ARG A 191 -13.36 10.14 -8.69
N ASP A 192 -12.05 10.03 -8.53
CA ASP A 192 -11.34 8.78 -8.20
C ASP A 192 -11.75 8.26 -6.83
N GLN A 193 -11.91 9.16 -5.84
CA GLN A 193 -12.41 8.79 -4.50
C GLN A 193 -13.82 8.22 -4.55
N GLN A 194 -14.74 8.93 -5.21
CA GLN A 194 -16.14 8.48 -5.37
C GLN A 194 -16.21 7.18 -6.17
N PHE A 195 -15.47 7.10 -7.28
CA PHE A 195 -15.39 5.88 -8.09
C PHE A 195 -14.88 4.69 -7.29
N THR A 196 -13.87 4.88 -6.44
CA THR A 196 -13.36 3.82 -5.56
C THR A 196 -14.45 3.33 -4.60
N LEU A 197 -15.16 4.25 -3.94
CA LEU A 197 -16.28 3.90 -3.06
C LEU A 197 -17.36 3.10 -3.81
N ASP A 198 -17.82 3.62 -4.95
CA ASP A 198 -18.87 2.99 -5.76
C ASP A 198 -18.45 1.63 -6.32
N TYR A 199 -17.18 1.48 -6.72
CA TYR A 199 -16.63 0.22 -7.16
C TYR A 199 -16.71 -0.83 -6.05
N PHE A 200 -16.22 -0.54 -4.84
CA PHE A 200 -16.27 -1.52 -3.75
C PHE A 200 -17.70 -1.82 -3.29
N ARG A 201 -18.57 -0.81 -3.27
CA ARG A 201 -20.00 -0.95 -2.93
C ARG A 201 -20.74 -1.88 -3.90
N SER A 202 -20.44 -1.77 -5.18
CA SER A 202 -21.08 -2.57 -6.24
C SER A 202 -20.41 -3.94 -6.47
N SER A 203 -19.15 -4.09 -6.06
CA SER A 203 -18.40 -5.34 -6.24
C SER A 203 -18.95 -6.47 -5.37
N ALA A 204 -18.96 -7.70 -5.89
CA ALA A 204 -19.23 -8.91 -5.09
C ALA A 204 -17.92 -9.50 -4.51
N SER A 205 -17.08 -8.67 -3.90
CA SER A 205 -15.76 -9.05 -3.38
C SER A 205 -15.81 -9.50 -1.91
N PRO A 206 -14.82 -10.29 -1.42
CA PRO A 206 -14.70 -10.57 0.03
C PRO A 206 -14.65 -9.31 0.90
N ILE A 207 -14.11 -8.20 0.38
CA ILE A 207 -14.08 -6.90 1.05
C ILE A 207 -15.49 -6.33 1.18
N SER A 208 -16.25 -6.27 0.08
CA SER A 208 -17.63 -5.74 0.09
C SER A 208 -18.55 -6.46 1.10
N LYS A 209 -18.31 -7.75 1.33
CA LYS A 209 -19.12 -8.56 2.26
C LYS A 209 -18.95 -8.13 3.72
N ILE A 210 -17.79 -7.59 4.07
CA ILE A 210 -17.45 -7.19 5.44
C ILE A 210 -17.57 -5.69 5.68
N THR A 211 -17.92 -4.94 4.62
CA THR A 211 -17.87 -3.48 4.61
C THR A 211 -19.27 -2.89 4.71
N ASP A 212 -19.42 -1.91 5.59
CA ASP A 212 -20.55 -1.00 5.66
C ASP A 212 -20.23 0.24 4.82
N PHE A 213 -20.98 0.41 3.72
CA PHE A 213 -20.82 1.55 2.82
C PHE A 213 -21.77 2.71 3.14
N ASP A 214 -22.69 2.55 4.11
CA ASP A 214 -23.61 3.61 4.52
C ASP A 214 -22.92 4.56 5.53
N HIS A 215 -21.88 4.08 6.21
CA HIS A 215 -20.99 4.86 7.07
C HIS A 215 -19.60 5.03 6.43
N ALA A 216 -19.58 5.42 5.15
CA ALA A 216 -18.33 5.70 4.44
C ALA A 216 -17.79 7.11 4.74
N SER A 217 -16.47 7.28 4.76
CA SER A 217 -15.78 8.58 4.93
C SER A 217 -14.58 8.74 4.01
#